data_AF-A0A6L3JL42-F1
#
_entry.id   AF-A0A6L3JL42-F1
#
_cell.length_a   1.000
_cell.length_b   1.000
_cell.length_c   1.000
_cell.angle_alpha   90.00
_cell.angle_beta   90.00
_cell.angle_gamma   90.00
#
_symmetry.space_group_name_H-M   'P 1'
#
loop_
_entity.id
_entity.type
_entity.pdbx_description
1 polymer ?
#
loop_
_entity_poly.entity_id
_entity_poly.type
_entity_poly.pdbx_seq_one_letter_code
_entity_poly.pdbx_strand_id
1 'polypeptide(L)'
;FKDILADNHMSDQAHLFMMASGKLQALCYKYEIEKTLRTPDYAGFQLLALNDYSGQGTALVGVLDVFFEEKGYINSAEWRRFCSPTVPLMRTDKFVYNNNEILKADIEVAHFGAKTLKQAEIVYTLKDEYGKVYAQGTLATQDIPIGNLNHTGSLEFPLTDIQEAKKLNLEIRITGTEAVNDWNFWVYPAQVTIAEGKVYTTDTLDSKALEILQHGGNVLITAAGKVSYGKEVVQQFTPVFWNTSWFKMRPPHTTGILVNPKHPLFRQFPTEYHSNLQWWELLNHAQVMQFTHFPPAFQPTVQSIDTWFISRKIGMLFEANVLNGKVLMTSMDITS
;
A
#
# COMPACT_ATOMS: atom_id res chain seq x y z
N PHE A 1 9.84 -9.71 -18.16
CA PHE A 1 10.96 -9.84 -17.20
C PHE A 1 11.00 -11.20 -16.49
N LYS A 2 10.31 -12.22 -16.99
CA LYS A 2 10.31 -13.56 -16.39
C LYS A 2 11.71 -14.20 -16.38
N ASP A 3 12.49 -13.96 -17.42
CA ASP A 3 13.85 -14.50 -17.55
C ASP A 3 14.81 -13.88 -16.51
N ILE A 4 14.76 -12.56 -16.33
CA ILE A 4 15.55 -11.86 -15.28
C ILE A 4 15.16 -12.36 -13.88
N LEU A 5 13.87 -12.59 -13.65
CA LEU A 5 13.41 -13.21 -12.39
C LEU A 5 13.90 -14.65 -12.26
N ALA A 6 14.04 -15.40 -13.35
CA ALA A 6 14.61 -16.75 -13.34
C ALA A 6 16.08 -16.74 -12.92
N ASP A 7 16.86 -15.81 -13.47
CA ASP A 7 18.27 -15.62 -13.10
C ASP A 7 18.43 -15.28 -11.61
N ASN A 8 17.40 -14.69 -10.99
CA ASN A 8 17.36 -14.35 -9.56
C ASN A 8 16.54 -15.34 -8.69
N HIS A 9 16.15 -16.51 -9.23
CA HIS A 9 15.40 -17.55 -8.53
C HIS A 9 14.02 -17.09 -8.00
N MET A 10 13.28 -16.34 -8.83
CA MET A 10 11.94 -15.78 -8.53
C MET A 10 10.95 -15.96 -9.70
N SER A 11 11.16 -16.92 -10.60
CA SER A 11 10.30 -17.12 -11.80
C SER A 11 8.83 -17.35 -11.46
N ASP A 12 8.57 -18.07 -10.37
CA ASP A 12 7.25 -18.42 -9.85
C ASP A 12 6.52 -17.20 -9.25
N GLN A 13 7.26 -16.14 -8.92
CA GLN A 13 6.72 -14.91 -8.36
C GLN A 13 6.35 -13.87 -9.42
N ALA A 14 6.66 -14.09 -10.71
CA ALA A 14 6.47 -13.09 -11.77
C ALA A 14 5.03 -12.53 -11.84
N HIS A 15 4.03 -13.40 -11.81
CA HIS A 15 2.63 -12.97 -11.80
C HIS A 15 2.25 -12.28 -10.49
N LEU A 16 2.74 -12.77 -9.34
CA LEU A 16 2.48 -12.15 -8.04
C LEU A 16 3.09 -10.75 -7.96
N PHE A 17 4.28 -10.54 -8.50
CA PHE A 17 4.92 -9.22 -8.58
C PHE A 17 4.15 -8.28 -9.49
N MET A 18 3.66 -8.76 -10.63
CA MET A 18 2.80 -7.95 -11.51
C MET A 18 1.55 -7.50 -10.77
N MET A 19 0.88 -8.41 -10.07
CA MET A 19 -0.35 -8.11 -9.34
C MET A 19 -0.11 -7.17 -8.15
N ALA A 20 0.97 -7.39 -7.38
CA ALA A 20 1.28 -6.60 -6.20
C ALA A 20 1.75 -5.18 -6.56
N SER A 21 2.65 -5.05 -7.54
CA SER A 21 3.10 -3.73 -8.04
C SER A 21 1.98 -2.98 -8.75
N GLY A 22 1.13 -3.67 -9.51
CA GLY A 22 -0.05 -3.08 -10.14
C GLY A 22 -1.07 -2.54 -9.15
N LYS A 23 -1.32 -3.23 -8.03
CA LYS A 23 -2.18 -2.71 -6.96
C LYS A 23 -1.63 -1.42 -6.34
N LEU A 24 -0.32 -1.33 -6.11
CA LEU A 24 0.31 -0.10 -5.64
C LEU A 24 0.25 1.01 -6.71
N GLN A 25 0.47 0.70 -7.99
CA GLN A 25 0.33 1.66 -9.08
C GLN A 25 -1.09 2.25 -9.13
N ALA A 26 -2.12 1.40 -9.06
CA ALA A 26 -3.51 1.85 -9.02
C ALA A 26 -3.82 2.72 -7.79
N LEU A 27 -3.26 2.35 -6.63
CA LEU A 27 -3.36 3.16 -5.40
C LEU A 27 -2.75 4.55 -5.60
N CYS A 28 -1.52 4.63 -6.15
CA CYS A 28 -0.87 5.91 -6.42
C CYS A 28 -1.66 6.76 -7.43
N TYR A 29 -2.18 6.16 -8.50
CA TYR A 29 -3.03 6.88 -9.45
C TYR A 29 -4.31 7.43 -8.81
N LYS A 30 -5.00 6.63 -8.00
CA LYS A 30 -6.17 7.07 -7.24
C LYS A 30 -5.85 8.33 -6.44
N TYR A 31 -4.81 8.29 -5.61
CA TYR A 31 -4.50 9.40 -4.72
C TYR A 31 -3.96 10.64 -5.45
N GLU A 32 -3.19 10.48 -6.54
CA GLU A 32 -2.75 11.61 -7.37
C GLU A 32 -3.94 12.27 -8.09
N ILE A 33 -4.84 11.48 -8.69
CA ILE A 33 -6.05 12.01 -9.36
C ILE A 33 -6.96 12.70 -8.35
N GLU A 34 -7.23 12.08 -7.20
CA GLU A 34 -8.03 12.68 -6.14
C GLU A 34 -7.39 13.96 -5.62
N LYS A 35 -6.07 14.01 -5.45
CA LYS A 35 -5.35 15.23 -5.07
C LYS A 35 -5.53 16.33 -6.11
N THR A 36 -5.41 16.00 -7.40
CA THR A 36 -5.69 16.94 -8.50
C THR A 36 -7.13 17.48 -8.41
N LEU A 37 -8.12 16.61 -8.29
CA LEU A 37 -9.52 17.01 -8.21
C LEU A 37 -9.82 17.89 -6.98
N ARG A 38 -9.06 17.71 -5.90
CA ARG A 38 -9.14 18.50 -4.65
C ARG A 38 -8.31 19.78 -4.66
N THR A 39 -7.58 20.09 -5.73
CA THR A 39 -6.71 21.28 -5.80
C THR A 39 -7.48 22.46 -6.40
N PRO A 40 -7.58 23.60 -5.69
CA PRO A 40 -8.17 24.82 -6.25
C PRO A 40 -7.49 25.24 -7.56
N ASP A 41 -8.30 25.73 -8.50
CA ASP A 41 -7.85 26.26 -9.80
C ASP A 41 -7.05 25.29 -10.68
N TYR A 42 -7.01 23.99 -10.35
CA TYR A 42 -6.32 22.99 -11.15
C TYR A 42 -7.18 22.57 -12.35
N ALA A 43 -6.67 22.76 -13.57
CA ALA A 43 -7.45 22.61 -14.80
C ALA A 43 -7.69 21.15 -15.24
N GLY A 44 -6.93 20.20 -14.70
CA GLY A 44 -7.05 18.78 -15.03
C GLY A 44 -5.70 18.08 -15.10
N PHE A 45 -5.71 16.79 -15.45
CA PHE A 45 -4.51 15.95 -15.55
C PHE A 45 -4.50 15.19 -16.88
N GLN A 46 -3.31 14.74 -17.28
CA GLN A 46 -3.11 13.82 -18.39
C GLN A 46 -2.25 12.66 -17.93
N LEU A 47 -2.73 11.43 -18.14
CA LEU A 47 -1.94 10.23 -17.87
C LEU A 47 -0.91 10.02 -18.98
N LEU A 48 0.27 9.52 -18.61
CA LEU A 48 1.32 9.09 -19.53
C LEU A 48 1.51 7.58 -19.39
N ALA A 49 0.88 6.72 -20.18
CA ALA A 49 -0.45 6.81 -20.79
C ALA A 49 -1.40 5.89 -19.98
N LEU A 50 -2.62 5.58 -20.47
CA LEU A 50 -3.48 4.55 -19.85
C LEU A 50 -2.95 3.13 -20.11
N ASN A 51 -2.24 2.95 -21.21
CA ASN A 51 -1.63 1.71 -21.66
C ASN A 51 -0.09 1.76 -21.56
N ASP A 52 0.54 0.59 -21.56
CA ASP A 52 2.00 0.50 -21.58
C ASP A 52 2.60 0.96 -22.91
N TYR A 53 3.82 1.50 -22.82
CA TYR A 53 4.61 1.89 -23.98
C TYR A 53 5.69 0.84 -24.28
N SER A 54 5.63 0.22 -25.45
CA SER A 54 6.52 -0.85 -25.92
C SER A 54 7.81 -0.37 -26.59
N GLY A 55 8.01 0.94 -26.76
CA GLY A 55 9.17 1.49 -27.45
C GLY A 55 10.47 1.42 -26.66
N GLN A 56 11.43 2.29 -27.00
CA GLN A 56 12.79 2.25 -26.45
C GLN A 56 12.76 2.37 -24.92
N GLY A 57 13.15 1.30 -24.24
CA GLY A 57 13.23 1.21 -22.80
C GLY A 57 12.06 0.52 -22.10
N THR A 58 10.92 0.27 -22.75
CA THR A 58 9.66 -0.23 -22.15
C THR A 58 9.20 0.57 -20.92
N ALA A 59 8.02 1.16 -21.01
CA ALA A 59 7.43 1.88 -19.88
C ALA A 59 6.14 1.21 -19.43
N LEU A 60 6.17 0.61 -18.24
CA LEU A 60 5.07 -0.15 -17.63
C LEU A 60 4.11 0.76 -16.86
N VAL A 61 3.80 1.90 -17.45
CA VAL A 61 3.07 3.01 -16.83
C VAL A 61 1.56 2.84 -16.88
N GLY A 62 1.05 2.07 -17.84
CA GLY A 62 -0.37 1.89 -18.04
C GLY A 62 -0.97 0.95 -17.01
N VAL A 63 -2.27 1.09 -16.77
CA VAL A 63 -3.09 0.04 -16.14
C VAL A 63 -3.57 -1.01 -17.15
N LEU A 64 -3.47 -0.68 -18.44
CA LEU A 64 -3.61 -1.60 -19.55
C LEU A 64 -2.24 -1.95 -20.12
N ASP A 65 -2.14 -3.11 -20.75
CA ASP A 65 -0.92 -3.52 -21.45
C ASP A 65 -0.76 -2.78 -22.79
N VAL A 66 0.27 -3.12 -23.56
CA VAL A 66 0.60 -2.45 -24.83
C VAL A 66 -0.47 -2.66 -25.92
N PHE A 67 -1.35 -3.65 -25.74
CA PHE A 67 -2.45 -4.00 -26.64
C PHE A 67 -3.80 -3.49 -26.14
N PHE A 68 -3.80 -2.66 -25.09
CA PHE A 68 -4.99 -2.17 -24.40
C PHE A 68 -5.80 -3.26 -23.70
N GLU A 69 -5.17 -4.40 -23.38
CA GLU A 69 -5.79 -5.47 -22.59
C GLU A 69 -5.63 -5.22 -21.09
N GLU A 70 -6.60 -5.71 -20.31
CA GLU A 70 -6.58 -5.58 -18.85
C GLU A 70 -5.45 -6.41 -18.23
N LYS A 71 -4.66 -5.80 -17.35
CA LYS A 71 -3.61 -6.49 -16.58
C LYS A 71 -4.13 -7.24 -15.36
N GLY A 72 -5.42 -7.08 -15.03
CA GLY A 72 -6.13 -7.88 -14.02
C GLY A 72 -6.08 -7.38 -12.56
N TYR A 73 -5.24 -6.40 -12.21
CA TYR A 73 -5.16 -5.88 -10.83
C TYR A 73 -6.14 -4.74 -10.51
N ILE A 74 -6.76 -4.14 -11.53
CA ILE A 74 -7.84 -3.16 -11.39
C ILE A 74 -8.75 -3.25 -12.60
N ASN A 75 -10.05 -3.12 -12.41
CA ASN A 75 -11.04 -3.10 -13.49
C ASN A 75 -11.61 -1.69 -13.74
N SER A 76 -12.38 -1.54 -14.81
CA SER A 76 -12.98 -0.27 -15.21
C SER A 76 -13.98 0.32 -14.20
N ALA A 77 -14.70 -0.52 -13.45
CA ALA A 77 -15.64 -0.08 -12.43
C ALA A 77 -14.90 0.50 -11.21
N GLU A 78 -13.81 -0.14 -10.78
CA GLU A 78 -12.92 0.35 -9.73
C GLU A 78 -12.23 1.65 -10.14
N TRP A 79 -11.67 1.70 -11.35
CA TRP A 79 -10.97 2.90 -11.87
C TRP A 79 -11.89 4.13 -11.92
N ARG A 80 -13.14 3.93 -12.37
CA ARG A 80 -14.14 5.00 -12.45
C ARG A 80 -14.54 5.58 -11.10
N ARG A 81 -14.26 4.91 -9.98
CA ARG A 81 -14.57 5.44 -8.64
C ARG A 81 -13.83 6.74 -8.33
N PHE A 82 -12.61 6.87 -8.85
CA PHE A 82 -11.77 8.07 -8.65
C PHE A 82 -11.49 8.84 -9.95
N CYS A 83 -11.79 8.28 -11.12
CA CYS A 83 -11.56 8.90 -12.42
C CYS A 83 -12.85 8.88 -13.28
N SER A 84 -13.83 9.72 -12.91
CA SER A 84 -15.13 9.87 -13.60
C SER A 84 -15.57 11.33 -13.68
N PRO A 85 -16.62 11.67 -14.45
CA PRO A 85 -17.18 13.02 -14.47
C PRO A 85 -17.72 13.49 -13.11
N THR A 86 -18.12 12.59 -12.22
CA THR A 86 -18.52 12.92 -10.84
C THR A 86 -17.81 11.98 -9.88
N VAL A 87 -17.02 12.54 -8.97
CA VAL A 87 -16.17 11.79 -8.04
C VAL A 87 -16.40 12.33 -6.63
N PRO A 88 -16.96 11.52 -5.72
CA PRO A 88 -16.88 11.79 -4.30
C PRO A 88 -15.43 11.75 -3.82
N LEU A 89 -15.06 12.67 -2.94
CA LEU A 89 -13.72 12.88 -2.45
C LEU A 89 -13.76 13.02 -0.93
N MET A 90 -12.73 12.51 -0.25
CA MET A 90 -12.57 12.62 1.19
C MET A 90 -11.30 13.40 1.50
N ARG A 91 -11.34 14.29 2.49
CA ARG A 91 -10.15 14.85 3.14
C ARG A 91 -10.07 14.30 4.56
N THR A 92 -8.90 13.78 4.89
CA THR A 92 -8.59 13.30 6.24
C THR A 92 -7.09 13.44 6.45
N ASP A 93 -6.68 13.50 7.72
CA ASP A 93 -5.28 13.71 8.09
C ASP A 93 -4.42 12.45 7.93
N LYS A 94 -5.02 11.26 8.12
CA LYS A 94 -4.28 9.98 8.09
C LYS A 94 -5.18 8.79 7.76
N PHE A 95 -4.56 7.62 7.57
CA PHE A 95 -5.25 6.36 7.25
C PHE A 95 -4.95 5.26 8.26
N VAL A 96 -4.14 5.54 9.28
CA VAL A 96 -3.80 4.63 10.36
C VAL A 96 -4.17 5.30 11.68
N TYR A 97 -4.97 4.61 12.47
CA TYR A 97 -5.53 5.11 13.71
C TYR A 97 -5.32 4.11 14.83
N ASN A 98 -5.22 4.62 16.04
CA ASN A 98 -5.51 3.86 17.25
C ASN A 98 -7.01 3.91 17.55
N ASN A 99 -7.52 2.89 18.22
CA ASN A 99 -8.95 2.78 18.53
C ASN A 99 -9.47 3.81 19.55
N ASN A 100 -8.60 4.52 20.26
CA ASN A 100 -8.97 5.65 21.12
C ASN A 100 -9.09 6.98 20.36
N GLU A 101 -8.93 6.96 19.03
CA GLU A 101 -9.04 8.13 18.17
C GLU A 101 -10.43 8.23 17.51
N ILE A 102 -10.66 9.35 16.83
CA ILE A 102 -11.86 9.62 16.03
C ILE A 102 -11.43 9.77 14.58
N LEU A 103 -12.04 9.00 13.69
CA LEU A 103 -11.93 9.25 12.25
C LEU A 103 -12.66 10.56 11.94
N LYS A 104 -11.94 11.55 11.39
CA LYS A 104 -12.51 12.79 10.87
C LYS A 104 -12.34 12.83 9.36
N ALA A 105 -13.44 13.04 8.64
CA ALA A 105 -13.46 13.01 7.18
C ALA A 105 -14.37 14.10 6.62
N ASP A 106 -13.79 15.10 5.95
CA ASP A 106 -14.56 16.08 5.18
C ASP A 106 -14.84 15.52 3.78
N ILE A 107 -16.09 15.60 3.36
CA ILE A 107 -16.53 15.04 2.08
C ILE A 107 -16.84 16.17 1.11
N GLU A 108 -16.23 16.10 -0.06
CA GLU A 108 -16.47 17.00 -1.18
C GLU A 108 -16.77 16.20 -2.45
N VAL A 109 -17.34 16.86 -3.46
CA VAL A 109 -17.61 16.25 -4.76
C VAL A 109 -16.95 17.07 -5.86
N ALA A 110 -16.15 16.42 -6.70
CA ALA A 110 -15.77 16.98 -7.99
C ALA A 110 -16.81 16.57 -9.01
N HIS A 111 -17.45 17.54 -9.66
CA HIS A 111 -18.51 17.31 -10.63
C HIS A 111 -18.24 18.10 -11.92
N PHE A 112 -17.79 17.41 -12.95
CA PHE A 112 -17.57 17.91 -14.30
C PHE A 112 -18.55 17.28 -15.30
N GLY A 113 -19.80 17.04 -14.85
CA GLY A 113 -20.88 16.59 -15.71
C GLY A 113 -21.49 17.72 -16.55
N ALA A 114 -22.45 17.38 -17.41
CA ALA A 114 -23.07 18.34 -18.33
C ALA A 114 -23.97 19.38 -17.64
N LYS A 115 -24.50 19.08 -16.45
CA LYS A 115 -25.46 19.91 -15.71
C LYS A 115 -25.29 19.69 -14.21
N THR A 116 -25.53 20.74 -13.42
CA THR A 116 -25.69 20.67 -11.95
C THR A 116 -26.55 19.48 -11.54
N LEU A 117 -26.08 18.70 -10.56
CA LEU A 117 -26.91 17.69 -9.91
C LEU A 117 -27.86 18.39 -8.95
N LYS A 118 -29.17 18.18 -9.13
CA LYS A 118 -30.21 18.81 -8.29
C LYS A 118 -30.63 17.86 -7.20
N GLN A 119 -30.72 18.36 -5.96
CA GLN A 119 -31.12 17.58 -4.78
C GLN A 119 -30.34 16.25 -4.68
N ALA A 120 -29.02 16.30 -4.94
CA ALA A 120 -28.17 15.15 -4.83
C ALA A 120 -28.11 14.69 -3.37
N GLU A 121 -28.42 13.42 -3.13
CA GLU A 121 -28.33 12.81 -1.82
C GLU A 121 -27.00 12.08 -1.69
N ILE A 122 -26.15 12.55 -0.79
CA ILE A 122 -24.83 11.96 -0.49
C ILE A 122 -25.01 11.03 0.69
N VAL A 123 -24.74 9.74 0.50
CA VAL A 123 -24.83 8.72 1.53
C VAL A 123 -23.45 8.13 1.80
N TYR A 124 -23.24 7.70 3.05
CA TYR A 124 -22.01 7.05 3.48
C TYR A 124 -22.27 5.67 4.07
N THR A 125 -21.28 4.80 3.99
CA THR A 125 -21.27 3.50 4.65
C THR A 125 -19.87 3.19 5.12
N LEU A 126 -19.72 2.96 6.42
CA LEU A 126 -18.52 2.46 7.06
C LEU A 126 -18.67 0.96 7.31
N LYS A 127 -17.78 0.14 6.73
CA LYS A 127 -17.82 -1.32 6.82
C LYS A 127 -16.44 -1.94 6.99
N ASP A 128 -16.39 -3.18 7.47
CA ASP A 128 -15.17 -4.00 7.39
C ASP A 128 -15.11 -4.86 6.12
N GLU A 129 -14.00 -5.56 5.94
CA GLU A 129 -13.75 -6.46 4.80
C GLU A 129 -14.76 -7.62 4.70
N TYR A 130 -15.42 -7.98 5.80
CA TYR A 130 -16.44 -9.02 5.86
C TYR A 130 -17.85 -8.49 5.59
N GLY A 131 -17.98 -7.18 5.33
CA GLY A 131 -19.25 -6.51 5.05
C GLY A 131 -20.05 -6.12 6.29
N LYS A 132 -19.49 -6.23 7.50
CA LYS A 132 -20.15 -5.73 8.71
C LYS A 132 -20.19 -4.21 8.65
N VAL A 133 -21.39 -3.64 8.68
CA VAL A 133 -21.60 -2.19 8.72
C VAL A 133 -21.49 -1.69 10.16
N TYR A 134 -20.69 -0.65 10.36
CA TYR A 134 -20.46 0.03 11.64
C TYR A 134 -21.24 1.35 11.73
N ALA A 135 -21.36 2.06 10.62
CA ALA A 135 -22.17 3.26 10.50
C ALA A 135 -22.63 3.43 9.05
N GLN A 136 -23.81 3.99 8.85
CA GLN A 136 -24.31 4.38 7.53
C GLN A 136 -25.37 5.46 7.69
N GLY A 137 -25.56 6.28 6.66
CA GLY A 137 -26.62 7.29 6.65
C GLY A 137 -26.50 8.25 5.49
N THR A 138 -27.41 9.22 5.47
CA THR A 138 -27.34 10.37 4.55
C THR A 138 -26.49 11.46 5.20
N LEU A 139 -25.40 11.85 4.54
CA LEU A 139 -24.53 12.95 4.97
C LEU A 139 -25.18 14.29 4.67
N ALA A 140 -25.70 14.46 3.45
CA ALA A 140 -26.32 15.70 3.00
C ALA A 140 -27.25 15.49 1.81
N THR A 141 -28.17 16.44 1.63
CA THR A 141 -28.96 16.59 0.41
C THR A 141 -28.82 18.03 -0.08
N GLN A 142 -28.18 18.22 -1.23
CA GLN A 142 -27.90 19.54 -1.77
C GLN A 142 -27.73 19.52 -3.30
N ASP A 143 -27.78 20.69 -3.93
CA ASP A 143 -27.37 20.83 -5.31
C ASP A 143 -25.83 20.78 -5.42
N ILE A 144 -25.30 20.08 -6.43
CA ILE A 144 -23.86 20.02 -6.72
C ILE A 144 -23.61 20.72 -8.06
N PRO A 145 -23.06 21.95 -8.07
CA PRO A 145 -22.76 22.67 -9.30
C PRO A 145 -21.60 22.03 -10.06
N ILE A 146 -21.42 22.45 -11.31
CA ILE A 146 -20.27 22.04 -12.13
C ILE A 146 -19.02 22.71 -11.58
N GLY A 147 -18.00 21.93 -11.27
CA GLY A 147 -16.74 22.36 -10.68
C GLY A 147 -16.19 21.33 -9.68
N ASN A 148 -15.06 21.66 -9.07
CA ASN A 148 -14.50 20.92 -7.94
C ASN A 148 -14.77 21.65 -6.61
N LEU A 149 -14.32 21.05 -5.50
CA LEU A 149 -14.42 21.62 -4.15
C LEU A 149 -15.86 21.84 -3.65
N ASN A 150 -16.83 21.10 -4.21
CA ASN A 150 -18.21 21.15 -3.70
C ASN A 150 -18.27 20.46 -2.35
N HIS A 151 -18.13 21.22 -1.27
CA HIS A 151 -18.22 20.69 0.09
C HIS A 151 -19.64 20.18 0.38
N THR A 152 -19.73 18.98 0.97
CA THR A 152 -21.02 18.31 1.24
C THR A 152 -21.24 18.02 2.72
N GLY A 153 -20.21 18.05 3.55
CA GLY A 153 -20.32 17.82 4.99
C GLY A 153 -19.11 17.10 5.55
N SER A 154 -19.15 16.83 6.85
CA SER A 154 -18.07 16.15 7.58
C SER A 154 -18.62 14.97 8.36
N LEU A 155 -17.81 13.92 8.49
CA LEU A 155 -18.07 12.74 9.29
C LEU A 155 -17.09 12.67 10.45
N GLU A 156 -17.60 12.39 11.64
CA GLU A 156 -16.80 12.02 12.81
C GLU A 156 -17.26 10.65 13.31
N PHE A 157 -16.35 9.69 13.41
CA PHE A 157 -16.66 8.34 13.88
C PHE A 157 -15.66 7.93 14.98
N PRO A 158 -16.10 7.84 16.24
CA PRO A 158 -15.28 7.31 17.32
C PRO A 158 -14.90 5.85 17.06
N LEU A 159 -13.62 5.52 17.21
CA LEU A 159 -13.10 4.18 16.91
C LEU A 159 -13.09 3.25 18.14
N THR A 160 -13.69 3.69 19.24
CA THR A 160 -13.62 3.02 20.56
C THR A 160 -14.18 1.60 20.55
N ASP A 161 -15.07 1.27 19.62
CA ASP A 161 -15.66 -0.07 19.54
C ASP A 161 -14.79 -1.07 18.74
N ILE A 162 -13.68 -0.60 18.16
CA ILE A 162 -12.75 -1.42 17.39
C ILE A 162 -11.65 -1.95 18.32
N GLN A 163 -11.90 -3.10 18.93
CA GLN A 163 -11.02 -3.68 19.96
C GLN A 163 -9.86 -4.53 19.39
N GLU A 164 -9.92 -4.88 18.12
CA GLU A 164 -8.90 -5.69 17.44
C GLU A 164 -8.40 -4.93 16.21
N ALA A 165 -7.16 -5.24 15.80
CA ALA A 165 -6.58 -4.66 14.59
C ALA A 165 -7.49 -4.96 13.39
N LYS A 166 -7.93 -3.93 12.67
CA LYS A 166 -8.93 -4.07 11.62
C LYS A 166 -8.70 -3.12 10.45
N LYS A 167 -8.90 -3.62 9.24
CA LYS A 167 -9.07 -2.82 8.03
C LYS A 167 -10.54 -2.44 7.89
N LEU A 168 -10.82 -1.14 7.83
CA LEU A 168 -12.15 -0.58 7.60
C LEU A 168 -12.18 0.18 6.27
N ASN A 169 -13.38 0.37 5.74
CA ASN A 169 -13.64 1.03 4.48
C ASN A 169 -14.77 2.05 4.64
N LEU A 170 -14.51 3.30 4.28
CA LEU A 170 -15.54 4.34 4.17
C LEU A 170 -15.91 4.50 2.70
N GLU A 171 -17.14 4.14 2.32
CA GLU A 171 -17.71 4.38 1.01
C GLU A 171 -18.63 5.60 1.04
N ILE A 172 -18.49 6.48 0.04
CA ILE A 172 -19.37 7.61 -0.22
C ILE A 172 -20.03 7.43 -1.58
N ARG A 173 -21.34 7.64 -1.65
CA ARG A 173 -22.15 7.48 -2.87
C ARG A 173 -23.12 8.64 -3.03
N ILE A 174 -23.43 8.99 -4.28
CA ILE A 174 -24.54 9.88 -4.61
C ILE A 174 -25.72 9.04 -5.11
N THR A 175 -26.83 9.00 -4.36
CA THR A 175 -28.02 8.19 -4.68
C THR A 175 -28.54 8.51 -6.08
N GLY A 176 -28.95 7.49 -6.83
CA GLY A 176 -29.50 7.65 -8.18
C GLY A 176 -28.44 7.89 -9.27
N THR A 177 -27.15 7.81 -8.93
CA THR A 177 -26.04 7.94 -9.88
C THR A 177 -25.05 6.78 -9.76
N GLU A 178 -24.12 6.68 -10.70
CA GLU A 178 -22.98 5.76 -10.59
C GLU A 178 -21.82 6.33 -9.74
N ALA A 179 -21.93 7.57 -9.25
CA ALA A 179 -20.85 8.24 -8.53
C ALA A 179 -20.67 7.61 -7.15
N VAL A 180 -19.55 6.92 -6.98
CA VAL A 180 -19.16 6.26 -5.73
C VAL A 180 -17.64 6.26 -5.62
N ASN A 181 -17.12 6.50 -4.42
CA ASN A 181 -15.71 6.35 -4.10
C ASN A 181 -15.55 5.82 -2.67
N ASP A 182 -14.39 5.26 -2.35
CA ASP A 182 -14.12 4.70 -1.03
C ASP A 182 -12.65 4.77 -0.64
N TRP A 183 -12.41 4.66 0.66
CA TRP A 183 -11.07 4.68 1.23
C TRP A 183 -10.94 3.64 2.32
N ASN A 184 -9.87 2.84 2.20
CA ASN A 184 -9.47 1.94 3.27
C ASN A 184 -8.66 2.70 4.31
N PHE A 185 -8.89 2.38 5.58
CA PHE A 185 -8.08 2.83 6.70
C PHE A 185 -7.95 1.71 7.72
N TRP A 186 -6.96 1.82 8.61
CA TRP A 186 -6.62 0.78 9.56
C TRP A 186 -6.76 1.33 10.97
N VAL A 187 -7.31 0.49 11.84
CA VAL A 187 -7.49 0.79 13.26
C VAL A 187 -6.76 -0.28 14.05
N TYR A 188 -5.88 0.14 14.94
CA TYR A 188 -5.13 -0.73 15.84
C TYR A 188 -5.52 -0.46 17.29
N PRO A 189 -5.45 -1.47 18.18
CA PRO A 189 -5.67 -1.23 19.61
C PRO A 189 -4.60 -0.28 20.16
N ALA A 190 -5.03 0.79 20.84
CA ALA A 190 -4.11 1.76 21.47
C ALA A 190 -3.25 1.13 22.59
N GLN A 191 -3.70 -0.01 23.12
CA GLN A 191 -3.01 -0.81 24.11
C GLN A 191 -2.94 -2.23 23.60
N VAL A 192 -1.72 -2.76 23.50
CA VAL A 192 -1.47 -4.15 23.10
C VAL A 192 -0.77 -4.88 24.24
N THR A 193 -1.28 -6.06 24.58
CA THR A 193 -0.57 -6.96 25.48
C THR A 193 0.45 -7.73 24.66
N ILE A 194 1.73 -7.41 24.83
CA ILE A 194 2.82 -8.15 24.21
C ILE A 194 2.97 -9.46 24.98
N ALA A 195 2.77 -10.59 24.31
CA ALA A 195 3.08 -11.88 24.90
C ALA A 195 4.61 -11.97 25.09
N GLU A 196 5.07 -11.92 26.34
CA GLU A 196 6.49 -12.05 26.67
C GLU A 196 6.96 -13.49 26.39
N GLY A 197 7.46 -13.70 25.17
CA GLY A 197 8.19 -14.90 24.81
C GLY A 197 9.65 -14.81 25.26
N LYS A 198 10.33 -15.97 25.32
CA LYS A 198 11.80 -16.02 25.45
C LYS A 198 12.43 -15.65 24.10
N VAL A 199 12.53 -14.34 23.83
CA VAL A 199 13.14 -13.77 22.63
C VAL A 199 14.19 -12.75 23.06
N TYR A 200 15.40 -12.88 22.52
CA TYR A 200 16.44 -11.87 22.70
C TYR A 200 16.38 -10.85 21.56
N THR A 201 16.11 -9.59 21.90
CA THR A 201 16.09 -8.49 20.94
C THR A 201 17.42 -7.76 20.93
N THR A 202 17.97 -7.55 19.74
CA THR A 202 19.20 -6.78 19.49
C THR A 202 19.09 -6.10 18.13
N ASP A 203 19.99 -5.18 17.81
CA ASP A 203 20.02 -4.48 16.51
C ASP A 203 21.09 -5.04 15.54
N THR A 204 21.85 -6.03 16.00
CA THR A 204 22.95 -6.64 15.25
C THR A 204 23.15 -8.10 15.65
N LEU A 205 23.81 -8.89 14.81
CA LEU A 205 24.21 -10.25 15.15
C LEU A 205 25.48 -10.24 16.02
N ASP A 206 25.34 -9.84 17.28
CA ASP A 206 26.43 -9.80 18.26
C ASP A 206 26.76 -11.17 18.86
N SER A 207 27.81 -11.22 19.70
CA SER A 207 28.25 -12.45 20.36
C SER A 207 27.17 -13.08 21.25
N LYS A 208 26.30 -12.28 21.86
CA LYS A 208 25.22 -12.78 22.73
C LYS A 208 24.09 -13.37 21.90
N ALA A 209 23.74 -12.76 20.76
CA ALA A 209 22.80 -13.33 19.81
C ALA A 209 23.29 -14.68 19.30
N LEU A 210 24.57 -14.79 18.95
CA LEU A 210 25.18 -16.05 18.53
C LEU A 210 25.13 -17.11 19.63
N GLU A 211 25.48 -16.78 20.87
CA GLU A 211 25.39 -17.69 22.03
C GLU A 211 23.96 -18.22 22.22
N ILE A 212 22.97 -17.33 22.18
CA ILE A 212 21.55 -17.71 22.34
C ILE A 212 21.10 -18.64 21.20
N LEU A 213 21.51 -18.36 19.97
CA LEU A 213 21.22 -19.22 18.81
C LEU A 213 21.92 -20.59 18.92
N GLN A 214 23.14 -20.65 19.46
CA GLN A 214 23.83 -21.92 19.73
C GLN A 214 23.08 -22.78 20.75
N HIS A 215 22.45 -22.16 21.74
CA HIS A 215 21.64 -22.84 22.75
C HIS A 215 20.19 -23.08 22.33
N GLY A 216 19.83 -22.82 21.06
CA GLY A 216 18.49 -23.07 20.52
C GLY A 216 17.44 -22.03 20.88
N GLY A 217 17.85 -20.84 21.31
CA GLY A 217 16.98 -19.72 21.60
C GLY A 217 16.46 -18.99 20.35
N ASN A 218 15.60 -18.00 20.60
CA ASN A 218 15.02 -17.14 19.57
C ASN A 218 15.63 -15.73 19.65
N VAL A 219 15.97 -15.15 18.51
CA VAL A 219 16.53 -13.80 18.41
C VAL A 219 15.69 -12.95 17.45
N LEU A 220 15.36 -11.74 17.87
CA LEU A 220 14.81 -10.68 17.03
C LEU A 220 15.90 -9.65 16.74
N ILE A 221 16.19 -9.41 15.47
CA ILE A 221 17.16 -8.39 15.03
C ILE A 221 16.42 -7.20 14.41
N THR A 222 16.48 -6.03 15.04
CA THR A 222 15.92 -4.77 14.55
C THR A 222 17.03 -3.93 13.90
N ALA A 223 17.29 -4.18 12.62
CA ALA A 223 18.47 -3.68 11.90
C ALA A 223 18.24 -2.37 11.14
N ALA A 224 17.19 -1.61 11.46
CA ALA A 224 16.90 -0.33 10.83
C ALA A 224 18.12 0.61 10.92
N GLY A 225 18.51 1.20 9.79
CA GLY A 225 19.69 2.07 9.68
C GLY A 225 21.05 1.34 9.64
N LYS A 226 21.10 0.02 9.84
CA LYS A 226 22.34 -0.77 9.90
C LYS A 226 22.56 -1.72 8.73
N VAL A 227 21.60 -1.82 7.80
CA VAL A 227 21.71 -2.73 6.64
C VAL A 227 22.71 -2.16 5.63
N SER A 228 23.73 -2.97 5.29
CA SER A 228 24.76 -2.61 4.31
C SER A 228 24.62 -3.36 2.98
N TYR A 229 24.12 -4.59 2.99
CA TYR A 229 23.90 -5.39 1.79
C TYR A 229 22.50 -5.09 1.21
N GLY A 230 22.47 -4.35 0.10
CA GLY A 230 21.26 -3.74 -0.46
C GLY A 230 21.20 -2.21 -0.33
N LYS A 231 22.24 -1.57 0.22
CA LYS A 231 22.31 -0.10 0.44
C LYS A 231 22.15 0.74 -0.83
N GLU A 232 22.40 0.15 -2.00
CA GLU A 232 22.23 0.80 -3.30
C GLU A 232 20.78 0.79 -3.80
N VAL A 233 19.88 0.08 -3.10
CA VAL A 233 18.46 0.04 -3.38
C VAL A 233 17.74 1.05 -2.50
N VAL A 234 17.34 2.17 -3.09
CA VAL A 234 16.53 3.17 -2.41
C VAL A 234 15.07 2.79 -2.53
N GLN A 235 14.49 2.33 -1.43
CA GLN A 235 13.06 2.05 -1.36
C GLN A 235 12.28 3.31 -0.97
N GLN A 236 11.14 3.50 -1.63
CA GLN A 236 10.10 4.45 -1.26
C GLN A 236 8.75 3.76 -1.38
N PHE A 237 7.73 4.32 -0.73
CA PHE A 237 6.37 3.82 -0.90
C PHE A 237 5.87 4.06 -2.32
N THR A 238 6.17 5.22 -2.91
CA THR A 238 5.82 5.51 -4.30
C THR A 238 6.69 4.70 -5.26
N PRO A 239 6.11 3.99 -6.24
CA PRO A 239 6.88 3.17 -7.17
C PRO A 239 7.60 4.05 -8.20
N VAL A 240 8.55 3.46 -8.93
CA VAL A 240 9.07 4.12 -10.15
C VAL A 240 7.93 4.35 -11.15
N PHE A 241 7.83 5.57 -11.68
CA PHE A 241 6.73 6.00 -12.55
C PHE A 241 6.97 5.82 -14.06
N TRP A 242 8.21 5.69 -14.57
CA TRP A 242 8.44 5.60 -16.02
C TRP A 242 9.54 4.60 -16.39
N ASN A 243 10.81 5.01 -16.27
CA ASN A 243 11.93 4.19 -16.72
C ASN A 243 13.21 4.54 -15.93
N THR A 244 13.59 3.70 -14.96
CA THR A 244 14.82 3.92 -14.19
C THR A 244 16.07 3.93 -15.07
N SER A 245 16.14 3.10 -16.12
CA SER A 245 17.29 3.07 -17.04
C SER A 245 17.52 4.41 -17.75
N TRP A 246 16.47 5.09 -18.20
CA TRP A 246 16.57 6.42 -18.82
C TRP A 246 16.90 7.52 -17.81
N PHE A 247 16.49 7.34 -16.55
CA PHE A 247 16.84 8.25 -15.46
C PHE A 247 18.16 7.91 -14.77
N LYS A 248 19.08 7.19 -15.44
CA LYS A 248 20.40 6.82 -14.91
C LYS A 248 20.30 6.08 -13.58
N MET A 249 19.30 5.21 -13.44
CA MET A 249 19.00 4.46 -12.22
C MET A 249 18.82 5.37 -11.00
N ARG A 250 18.10 6.48 -11.18
CA ARG A 250 17.67 7.31 -10.05
C ARG A 250 16.56 6.62 -9.25
N PRO A 251 16.53 6.82 -7.92
CA PRO A 251 15.44 6.37 -7.07
C PRO A 251 14.06 6.87 -7.50
N PRO A 252 12.98 6.19 -7.09
CA PRO A 252 12.95 4.95 -6.31
C PRO A 252 13.35 3.70 -7.11
N HIS A 253 13.88 2.68 -6.42
CA HIS A 253 14.31 1.41 -7.02
C HIS A 253 13.32 0.26 -6.78
N THR A 254 12.15 0.54 -6.20
CA THR A 254 11.15 -0.47 -5.86
C THR A 254 9.80 -0.15 -6.49
N THR A 255 8.98 -1.19 -6.65
CA THR A 255 7.63 -1.10 -7.23
C THR A 255 6.53 -1.59 -6.28
N GLY A 256 6.89 -1.82 -5.01
CA GLY A 256 5.99 -2.29 -3.95
C GLY A 256 6.58 -3.45 -3.16
N ILE A 257 5.74 -4.11 -2.37
CA ILE A 257 6.07 -5.35 -1.68
C ILE A 257 5.14 -6.50 -2.07
N LEU A 258 5.64 -7.73 -1.97
CA LEU A 258 4.86 -8.96 -1.94
C LEU A 258 4.88 -9.53 -0.53
N VAL A 259 3.70 -9.87 -0.02
CA VAL A 259 3.51 -10.46 1.32
C VAL A 259 2.53 -11.62 1.23
N ASN A 260 2.69 -12.63 2.08
CA ASN A 260 1.64 -13.62 2.30
C ASN A 260 0.78 -13.19 3.50
N PRO A 261 -0.44 -12.65 3.31
CA PRO A 261 -1.28 -12.15 4.40
C PRO A 261 -1.73 -13.26 5.37
N LYS A 262 -1.64 -14.54 4.96
CA LYS A 262 -1.95 -15.69 5.84
C LYS A 262 -0.80 -16.07 6.77
N HIS A 263 0.37 -15.44 6.64
CA HIS A 263 1.51 -15.70 7.50
C HIS A 263 1.19 -15.32 8.95
N PRO A 264 1.54 -16.15 9.96
CA PRO A 264 1.22 -15.88 11.37
C PRO A 264 1.66 -14.51 11.89
N LEU A 265 2.73 -13.96 11.31
CA LEU A 265 3.24 -12.61 11.61
C LEU A 265 2.17 -11.51 11.45
N PHE A 266 1.22 -11.67 10.51
CA PHE A 266 0.25 -10.64 10.18
C PHE A 266 -1.11 -10.81 10.86
N ARG A 267 -1.25 -11.74 11.81
CA ARG A 267 -2.53 -12.00 12.52
C ARG A 267 -3.12 -10.76 13.19
N GLN A 268 -2.26 -9.85 13.67
CA GLN A 268 -2.63 -8.59 14.30
C GLN A 268 -2.25 -7.37 13.44
N PHE A 269 -1.94 -7.61 12.16
CA PHE A 269 -1.60 -6.57 11.19
C PHE A 269 -2.40 -6.82 9.89
N PRO A 270 -3.67 -6.40 9.84
CA PRO A 270 -4.54 -6.62 8.68
C PRO A 270 -3.88 -6.09 7.41
N THR A 271 -3.55 -7.02 6.51
CA THR A 271 -2.79 -6.71 5.31
C THR A 271 -3.25 -7.56 4.15
N GLU A 272 -2.83 -7.14 2.97
CA GLU A 272 -3.07 -7.81 1.71
C GLU A 272 -1.73 -8.33 1.17
N TYR A 273 -1.75 -8.94 -0.01
CA TYR A 273 -0.54 -9.44 -0.65
C TYR A 273 0.38 -8.34 -1.21
N HIS A 274 0.02 -7.06 -1.05
CA HIS A 274 0.68 -5.92 -1.65
C HIS A 274 0.79 -4.72 -0.70
N SER A 275 1.58 -3.71 -1.10
CA SER A 275 1.67 -2.42 -0.40
C SER A 275 0.32 -1.72 -0.34
N ASN A 276 -0.02 -1.17 0.82
CA ASN A 276 -1.19 -0.32 1.04
C ASN A 276 -0.87 0.70 2.17
N LEU A 277 -1.72 1.68 2.43
CA LEU A 277 -1.31 2.88 3.19
C LEU A 277 -0.83 2.60 4.63
N GLN A 278 -1.28 1.52 5.28
CA GLN A 278 -0.77 1.11 6.59
C GLN A 278 0.72 0.74 6.60
N TRP A 279 1.27 0.43 5.43
CA TRP A 279 2.68 0.14 5.28
C TRP A 279 3.55 1.39 5.12
N TRP A 280 2.97 2.59 4.98
CA TRP A 280 3.72 3.80 4.64
C TRP A 280 4.89 4.05 5.59
N GLU A 281 4.64 4.07 6.90
CA GLU A 281 5.68 4.36 7.90
C GLU A 281 6.76 3.27 7.95
N LEU A 282 6.39 2.01 7.72
CA LEU A 282 7.33 0.88 7.75
C LEU A 282 8.19 0.79 6.49
N LEU A 283 7.66 1.16 5.32
CA LEU A 283 8.31 0.95 4.03
C LEU A 283 8.99 2.20 3.47
N ASN A 284 8.43 3.39 3.71
CA ASN A 284 8.87 4.58 3.04
C ASN A 284 10.25 5.02 3.57
N HIS A 285 11.22 5.18 2.67
CA HIS A 285 12.62 5.51 3.01
C HIS A 285 13.34 4.49 3.90
N ALA A 286 12.78 3.30 4.08
CA ALA A 286 13.42 2.25 4.86
C ALA A 286 14.48 1.50 4.03
N GLN A 287 15.46 0.92 4.70
CA GLN A 287 16.51 0.12 4.06
C GLN A 287 15.95 -1.23 3.62
N VAL A 288 16.43 -1.74 2.49
CA VAL A 288 16.15 -3.13 2.08
C VAL A 288 17.39 -3.99 2.27
N MET A 289 17.15 -5.27 2.53
CA MET A 289 18.17 -6.31 2.54
C MET A 289 18.18 -7.01 1.19
N GLN A 290 19.38 -7.22 0.65
CA GLN A 290 19.57 -8.03 -0.56
C GLN A 290 19.86 -9.49 -0.20
N PHE A 291 19.32 -10.41 -1.00
CA PHE A 291 19.40 -11.86 -0.79
C PHE A 291 19.94 -12.61 -2.02
N THR A 292 20.59 -11.91 -2.96
CA THR A 292 21.13 -12.53 -4.19
C THR A 292 22.11 -13.66 -3.91
N HIS A 293 22.88 -13.58 -2.82
CA HIS A 293 23.85 -14.63 -2.44
C HIS A 293 23.29 -15.67 -1.44
N PHE A 294 21.98 -15.64 -1.17
CA PHE A 294 21.33 -16.65 -0.31
C PHE A 294 20.92 -17.87 -1.14
N PRO A 295 20.62 -19.02 -0.50
CA PRO A 295 20.13 -20.19 -1.21
C PRO A 295 18.94 -19.85 -2.13
N PRO A 296 18.82 -20.47 -3.32
CA PRO A 296 17.75 -20.17 -4.28
C PRO A 296 16.34 -20.20 -3.69
N ALA A 297 16.08 -21.15 -2.79
CA ALA A 297 14.79 -21.34 -2.12
C ALA A 297 14.51 -20.33 -0.98
N PHE A 298 15.51 -19.55 -0.56
CA PHE A 298 15.31 -18.54 0.48
C PHE A 298 14.50 -17.37 -0.09
N GLN A 299 13.40 -17.02 0.58
CA GLN A 299 12.54 -15.90 0.23
C GLN A 299 12.26 -15.04 1.47
N PRO A 300 12.34 -13.71 1.36
CA PRO A 300 11.95 -12.83 2.46
C PRO A 300 10.44 -12.90 2.71
N THR A 301 10.03 -12.76 3.97
CA THR A 301 8.63 -12.78 4.41
C THR A 301 7.89 -11.49 4.02
N VAL A 302 8.60 -10.36 4.06
CA VAL A 302 8.17 -9.09 3.44
C VAL A 302 9.14 -8.79 2.32
N GLN A 303 8.73 -9.11 1.09
CA GLN A 303 9.59 -9.06 -0.08
C GLN A 303 9.40 -7.74 -0.82
N SER A 304 10.45 -6.96 -0.98
CA SER A 304 10.41 -5.77 -1.82
C SER A 304 10.55 -6.17 -3.28
N ILE A 305 9.83 -5.50 -4.17
CA ILE A 305 9.87 -5.78 -5.61
C ILE A 305 10.79 -4.75 -6.25
N ASP A 306 11.98 -5.17 -6.66
CA ASP A 306 12.94 -4.32 -7.38
C ASP A 306 12.42 -3.95 -8.78
N THR A 307 13.04 -2.97 -9.41
CA THR A 307 12.68 -2.58 -10.78
C THR A 307 12.92 -3.73 -11.77
N TRP A 308 12.05 -3.79 -12.77
CA TRP A 308 12.04 -4.83 -13.79
C TRP A 308 13.32 -4.91 -14.65
N PHE A 309 14.21 -3.92 -14.59
CA PHE A 309 15.49 -3.93 -15.28
C PHE A 309 16.55 -4.79 -14.58
N ILE A 310 16.49 -4.93 -13.25
CA ILE A 310 17.48 -5.71 -12.47
C ILE A 310 16.82 -6.88 -11.76
N SER A 311 15.66 -6.66 -11.15
CA SER A 311 14.90 -7.68 -10.40
C SER A 311 15.73 -8.44 -9.34
N ARG A 312 16.55 -7.72 -8.54
CA ARG A 312 17.27 -8.35 -7.43
C ARG A 312 16.30 -8.96 -6.44
N LYS A 313 16.67 -10.10 -5.84
CA LYS A 313 15.97 -10.63 -4.67
C LYS A 313 16.26 -9.74 -3.47
N ILE A 314 15.28 -8.93 -3.06
CA ILE A 314 15.37 -7.98 -1.96
C ILE A 314 14.14 -8.06 -1.05
N GLY A 315 14.27 -7.62 0.20
CA GLY A 315 13.17 -7.61 1.15
C GLY A 315 13.53 -6.93 2.46
N MET A 316 12.56 -6.83 3.36
CA MET A 316 12.67 -6.04 4.59
C MET A 316 12.47 -6.82 5.86
N LEU A 317 11.96 -8.05 5.74
CA LEU A 317 11.77 -8.94 6.87
C LEU A 317 11.95 -10.37 6.41
N PHE A 318 12.69 -11.15 7.19
CA PHE A 318 12.85 -12.57 6.97
C PHE A 318 12.96 -13.33 8.28
N GLU A 319 12.64 -14.62 8.22
CA GLU A 319 12.90 -15.59 9.27
C GLU A 319 13.86 -16.69 8.79
N ALA A 320 14.68 -17.22 9.68
CA ALA A 320 15.64 -18.27 9.37
C ALA A 320 15.97 -19.13 10.60
N ASN A 321 16.31 -20.41 10.36
CA ASN A 321 17.02 -21.20 11.34
C ASN A 321 18.52 -20.87 11.24
N VAL A 322 19.13 -20.50 12.37
CA VAL A 322 20.55 -20.13 12.45
C VAL A 322 21.16 -20.89 13.62
N LEU A 323 22.18 -21.70 13.34
CA LEU A 323 22.76 -22.64 14.31
C LEU A 323 21.65 -23.59 14.83
N ASN A 324 21.44 -23.66 16.15
CA ASN A 324 20.39 -24.49 16.75
C ASN A 324 19.08 -23.71 17.00
N GLY A 325 19.08 -22.40 16.74
CA GLY A 325 18.02 -21.47 17.11
C GLY A 325 17.32 -20.84 15.90
N LYS A 326 16.52 -19.80 16.18
CA LYS A 326 15.69 -19.10 15.20
C LYS A 326 15.95 -17.60 15.23
N VAL A 327 16.03 -16.99 14.06
CA VAL A 327 16.16 -15.55 13.88
C VAL A 327 14.96 -15.01 13.12
N LEU A 328 14.40 -13.91 13.61
CA LEU A 328 13.57 -12.99 12.84
C LEU A 328 14.36 -11.68 12.71
N MET A 329 14.53 -11.16 11.49
CA MET A 329 15.25 -9.91 11.26
C MET A 329 14.40 -8.98 10.41
N THR A 330 14.35 -7.71 10.81
CA THR A 330 13.66 -6.64 10.10
C THR A 330 14.59 -5.45 9.87
N SER A 331 14.45 -4.81 8.71
CA SER A 331 15.06 -3.51 8.40
C SER A 331 14.08 -2.35 8.50
N MET A 332 12.80 -2.63 8.77
CA MET A 332 11.79 -1.63 9.12
C MET A 332 12.06 -1.14 10.55
N ASP A 333 11.92 0.15 10.78
CA ASP A 333 11.93 0.69 12.14
C ASP A 333 10.60 0.37 12.81
N ILE A 334 10.67 -0.40 13.90
CA ILE A 334 9.53 -0.82 14.72
C ILE A 334 9.71 -0.38 16.18
N THR A 335 10.65 0.53 16.43
CA THR A 335 11.08 0.92 17.77
C THR A 335 10.91 2.41 18.06
N SER A 336 10.75 3.24 17.02
CA SER A 336 10.62 4.70 17.12
C SER A 336 9.20 5.22 17.06
#